data_AF-A0A518GM22-F1
#
_entry.id   AF-A0A518GM22-F1
#
_cell.length_a   1.000
_cell.length_b   1.000
_cell.length_c   1.000
_cell.angle_alpha   90.00
_cell.angle_beta   90.00
_cell.angle_gamma   90.00
#
_symmetry.space_group_name_H-M   'P 1'
#
loop_
_entity.id
_entity.type
_entity.pdbx_description
1 polymer ?
#
loop_
_entity_poly.entity_id
_entity_poly.type
_entity_poly.pdbx_seq_one_letter_code
_entity_poly.pdbx_strand_id
1 'polypeptide(L)'
;MEHFLTAAALRVIEAARGLTDATVMAPVTPEVFSPHASTARLDSDQVVEAALFWALLEEESVAHLRMIEQGLEIDDLRQRMERFLPSLPFSASDETDLQSSLSTSFDRMIRQARHEAHKVSRSEVGTEHLLRALFETNGWLTAWLAQEQIALAKPVEEISGPATSASGAPLEHEEILLPETAPPENLTAVYRLLDASGNRAREGLRVIEDAVRMVRNDGWFSRELKELRHRLTTALRMLPEEALLASRDTPNDVGTQITTMSETTRGSANDVIAAAFKRLQESLRSLEEYGKIINGYFASRIEAIRYQSYTLEKAVRIGQFSQKTLEGRVLYLLLSEKLCQRPVGQTLREALRAGVGIVQIREKSMSDRRLLDHARLVLDLAHEYDALVIMNDRPDLAALTQADGIHVGQDELTIAQVRQITGPRPLVGVSTHSLQQAEAAVIEGASYIGVGPTFPTTTKEFAEYAGLEYVREVAREIALPAYAIGGITTENAAEVVAAGATRLAVSSAICSANEPYDAARHLMEILNGA
;
A
#
# COMPACT_ATOMS: atom_id res chain seq x y z
N MET A 1 4.05 -4.81 19.23
CA MET A 1 5.42 -4.35 18.93
C MET A 1 5.56 -3.85 17.48
N GLU A 2 4.58 -4.16 16.61
CA GLU A 2 4.63 -3.93 15.15
C GLU A 2 4.38 -2.48 14.68
N HIS A 3 3.72 -1.63 15.47
CA HIS A 3 3.34 -0.26 15.05
C HIS A 3 4.50 0.77 14.94
N PHE A 4 5.75 0.36 15.20
CA PHE A 4 6.93 1.24 15.16
C PHE A 4 8.00 0.74 14.18
N LEU A 5 7.73 -0.32 13.41
CA LEU A 5 8.65 -0.88 12.42
C LEU A 5 8.15 -0.51 11.01
N THR A 6 9.06 -0.20 10.09
CA THR A 6 8.68 -0.14 8.67
C THR A 6 8.34 -1.55 8.17
N ALA A 7 7.57 -1.65 7.08
CA ALA A 7 7.19 -2.95 6.51
C ALA A 7 8.41 -3.80 6.11
N ALA A 8 9.52 -3.18 5.67
CA ALA A 8 10.76 -3.88 5.36
C ALA A 8 11.49 -4.37 6.62
N ALA A 9 11.54 -3.56 7.68
CA ALA A 9 12.11 -3.96 8.96
C ALA A 9 11.34 -5.12 9.60
N LEU A 10 10.01 -5.12 9.47
CA LEU A 10 9.16 -6.22 9.94
C LEU A 10 9.47 -7.53 9.20
N ARG A 11 9.55 -7.50 7.86
CA ARG A 11 9.93 -8.68 7.06
C ARG A 11 11.30 -9.23 7.44
N VAL A 12 12.29 -8.37 7.64
CA VAL A 12 13.63 -8.77 8.09
C VAL A 12 13.59 -9.47 9.44
N ILE A 13 12.82 -8.94 10.40
CA ILE A 13 12.70 -9.56 11.74
C ILE A 13 11.98 -10.91 11.65
N GLU A 14 10.92 -11.02 10.84
CA GLU A 14 10.20 -12.29 10.64
C GLU A 14 11.07 -13.34 9.95
N ALA A 15 11.84 -12.95 8.93
CA ALA A 15 12.80 -13.82 8.26
C ALA A 15 13.89 -14.30 9.22
N ALA A 16 14.46 -13.38 10.02
CA ALA A 16 15.47 -13.72 11.03
C ALA A 16 14.92 -14.69 12.08
N ARG A 17 13.68 -14.51 12.54
CA ARG A 17 13.00 -15.44 13.47
C ARG A 17 12.83 -16.82 12.85
N GLY A 18 12.40 -16.89 11.59
CA GLY A 18 12.26 -18.15 10.86
C GLY A 18 13.60 -18.91 10.75
N LEU A 19 14.70 -18.19 10.52
CA LEU A 19 16.04 -18.76 10.47
C LEU A 19 16.49 -19.29 11.84
N THR A 20 16.22 -18.56 12.93
CA THR A 20 16.53 -19.05 14.28
C THR A 20 15.70 -20.26 14.68
N ASP A 21 14.41 -20.31 14.31
CA ASP A 21 13.52 -21.43 14.61
C ASP A 21 13.88 -22.70 13.80
N ALA A 22 14.23 -22.54 12.51
CA ALA A 22 14.68 -23.64 11.67
C ALA A 22 16.01 -24.25 12.15
N THR A 23 16.89 -23.42 12.71
CA THR A 23 18.19 -23.84 13.25
C THR A 23 18.04 -24.68 14.53
N VAL A 24 16.98 -24.47 15.30
CA VAL A 24 16.67 -25.24 16.53
C VAL A 24 16.14 -26.65 16.22
N MET A 25 15.66 -26.90 15.00
CA MET A 25 14.97 -28.13 14.60
C MET A 25 15.83 -29.18 13.88
N ALA A 26 17.13 -28.92 13.64
CA ALA A 26 17.99 -29.86 12.91
C ALA A 26 18.76 -30.83 13.85
N PRO A 27 18.60 -32.16 13.74
CA PRO A 27 19.43 -33.11 14.49
C PRO A 27 20.86 -33.14 13.93
N VAL A 28 21.85 -32.97 14.81
CA VAL A 28 23.27 -33.04 14.46
C VAL A 28 23.67 -34.51 14.24
N THR A 29 23.99 -34.89 13.00
CA THR A 29 24.81 -36.09 12.73
C THR A 29 26.28 -35.67 12.61
N PRO A 30 27.21 -36.29 13.35
CA PRO A 30 28.60 -35.91 13.30
C PRO A 30 29.29 -36.71 12.19
N GLU A 31 29.48 -36.15 11.00
CA GLU A 31 30.52 -36.64 10.10
C GLU A 31 30.85 -35.60 9.01
N VAL A 32 32.16 -35.43 8.78
CA VAL A 32 32.84 -34.56 7.81
C VAL A 32 33.13 -33.12 8.28
N PHE A 33 34.09 -32.97 9.20
CA PHE A 33 34.82 -31.71 9.37
C PHE A 33 36.12 -31.72 8.56
N SER A 34 36.26 -30.74 7.67
CA SER A 34 37.52 -30.38 7.01
C SER A 34 38.45 -29.66 8.01
N PRO A 35 39.79 -29.88 8.00
CA PRO A 35 40.68 -29.51 9.11
C PRO A 35 41.01 -28.01 9.23
N HIS A 36 40.33 -27.12 8.51
CA HIS A 36 40.73 -25.70 8.40
C HIS A 36 39.65 -24.67 8.79
N ALA A 37 38.48 -25.10 9.28
CA ALA A 37 37.51 -24.16 9.84
C ALA A 37 37.75 -23.98 11.34
N SER A 38 38.21 -22.78 11.74
CA SER A 38 38.11 -22.32 13.12
C SER A 38 36.62 -22.13 13.45
N THR A 39 35.92 -23.18 13.87
CA THR A 39 34.52 -23.04 14.30
C THR A 39 34.50 -22.52 15.74
N ALA A 40 34.58 -21.19 15.89
CA ALA A 40 34.10 -20.57 17.12
C ALA A 40 32.61 -20.91 17.26
N ARG A 41 32.23 -21.56 18.35
CA ARG A 41 30.80 -21.74 18.66
C ARG A 41 30.24 -20.36 18.96
N LEU A 42 29.26 -19.92 18.16
CA LEU A 42 28.47 -18.73 18.49
C LEU A 42 27.73 -18.98 19.81
N ASP A 43 27.33 -17.93 20.53
CA ASP A 43 26.35 -18.02 21.61
C ASP A 43 24.93 -17.73 21.09
N SER A 44 23.92 -17.82 21.98
CA SER A 44 22.51 -17.59 21.59
C SER A 44 22.24 -16.16 21.12
N ASP A 45 22.97 -15.15 21.62
CA ASP A 45 22.83 -13.77 21.16
C ASP A 45 23.44 -13.63 19.75
N GLN A 46 24.62 -14.20 19.53
CA GLN A 46 25.31 -14.16 18.25
C GLN A 46 24.56 -14.90 17.12
N VAL A 47 23.78 -15.93 17.45
CA VAL A 47 22.90 -16.61 16.47
C VAL A 47 21.80 -15.70 15.98
N VAL A 48 21.13 -14.99 16.89
CA VAL A 48 20.08 -14.03 16.54
C VAL A 48 20.63 -12.92 15.69
N GLU A 49 21.82 -12.42 16.06
CA GLU A 49 22.48 -11.34 15.35
C GLU A 49 22.95 -11.78 13.95
N ALA A 50 23.48 -13.00 13.81
CA ALA A 50 23.85 -13.59 12.52
C ALA A 50 22.63 -13.83 11.63
N ALA A 51 21.53 -14.35 12.18
CA ALA A 51 20.28 -14.54 11.45
C ALA A 51 19.67 -13.21 10.99
N LEU A 52 19.75 -12.17 11.83
CA LEU A 52 19.28 -10.83 11.47
C LEU A 52 20.15 -10.19 10.40
N PHE A 53 21.47 -10.33 10.48
CA PHE A 53 22.39 -9.83 9.47
C PHE A 53 22.18 -10.55 8.12
N TRP A 54 21.99 -11.87 8.14
CA TRP A 54 21.63 -12.65 6.96
C TRP A 54 20.32 -12.16 6.33
N ALA A 55 19.26 -11.98 7.13
CA ALA A 55 17.99 -11.46 6.63
C ALA A 55 18.11 -10.04 6.03
N LEU A 56 19.05 -9.23 6.53
CA LEU A 56 19.34 -7.90 5.96
C LEU A 56 20.11 -7.96 4.64
N LEU A 57 20.96 -8.97 4.43
CA LEU A 57 21.63 -9.19 3.13
C LEU A 57 20.62 -9.57 2.04
N GLU A 58 19.60 -10.35 2.41
CA GLU A 58 18.58 -10.87 1.49
C GLU A 58 17.46 -9.88 1.17
N GLU A 59 17.18 -8.93 2.07
CA GLU A 59 16.16 -7.91 1.85
C GLU A 59 16.75 -6.69 1.11
N GLU A 60 16.37 -6.52 -0.16
CA GLU A 60 16.63 -5.31 -0.97
C GLU A 60 15.97 -4.07 -0.34
N SER A 61 16.68 -3.44 0.59
CA SER A 61 16.17 -2.37 1.46
C SER A 61 17.18 -1.23 1.63
N VAL A 62 16.84 -0.26 2.48
CA VAL A 62 17.76 0.82 2.83
C VAL A 62 19.03 0.27 3.48
N ALA A 63 18.96 -0.80 4.29
CA ALA A 63 20.15 -1.44 4.84
C ALA A 63 21.08 -1.98 3.75
N HIS A 64 20.51 -2.62 2.73
CA HIS A 64 21.25 -3.15 1.59
C HIS A 64 22.02 -2.03 0.86
N LEU A 65 21.37 -0.89 0.61
CA LEU A 65 22.03 0.28 0.05
C LEU A 65 23.15 0.82 0.96
N ARG A 66 22.93 0.84 2.28
CA ARG A 66 23.95 1.30 3.25
C ARG A 66 25.15 0.39 3.34
N MET A 67 24.98 -0.92 3.20
CA MET A 67 26.09 -1.86 3.13
C MET A 67 26.98 -1.56 1.92
N ILE A 68 26.38 -1.34 0.74
CA ILE A 68 27.12 -0.96 -0.48
C ILE A 68 27.86 0.38 -0.28
N GLU A 69 27.22 1.38 0.34
CA GLU A 69 27.87 2.67 0.65
C GLU A 69 29.04 2.54 1.62
N GLN A 70 29.06 1.49 2.45
CA GLN A 70 30.16 1.13 3.33
C GLN A 70 31.25 0.31 2.62
N GLY A 71 31.16 0.15 1.29
CA GLY A 71 32.11 -0.62 0.48
C GLY A 71 31.98 -2.13 0.67
N LEU A 72 30.84 -2.61 1.15
CA LEU A 72 30.58 -4.02 1.33
C LEU A 72 29.97 -4.62 0.06
N GLU A 73 30.63 -5.64 -0.49
CA GLU A 73 30.11 -6.44 -1.59
C GLU A 73 29.16 -7.51 -1.03
N ILE A 74 27.86 -7.36 -1.30
CA ILE A 74 26.81 -8.19 -0.69
C ILE A 74 26.98 -9.68 -1.02
N ASP A 75 27.34 -9.98 -2.27
CA ASP A 75 27.52 -11.36 -2.71
C ASP A 75 28.74 -12.03 -2.05
N ASP A 76 29.83 -11.29 -1.84
CA ASP A 76 31.02 -11.78 -1.10
C ASP A 76 30.68 -12.02 0.37
N LEU A 77 29.93 -11.09 1.00
CA LEU A 77 29.45 -11.26 2.36
C LEU A 77 28.54 -12.48 2.49
N ARG A 78 27.63 -12.70 1.55
CA ARG A 78 26.75 -13.89 1.52
C ARG A 78 27.58 -15.17 1.47
N GLN A 79 28.50 -15.29 0.51
CA GLN A 79 29.36 -16.48 0.37
C GLN A 79 30.27 -16.73 1.59
N ARG A 80 30.70 -15.67 2.28
CA ARG A 80 31.48 -15.79 3.52
C ARG A 80 30.60 -16.19 4.70
N MET A 81 29.41 -15.63 4.80
CA MET A 81 28.44 -16.02 5.83
C MET A 81 27.99 -17.47 5.67
N GLU A 82 27.76 -17.96 4.45
CA GLU A 82 27.45 -19.37 4.19
C GLU A 82 28.57 -20.30 4.66
N ARG A 83 29.83 -19.91 4.43
CA ARG A 83 31.01 -20.64 4.92
C ARG A 83 31.20 -20.53 6.43
N PHE A 84 30.77 -19.44 7.03
CA PHE A 84 30.84 -19.19 8.48
C PHE A 84 29.71 -19.90 9.25
N LEU A 85 28.56 -20.08 8.61
CA LEU A 85 27.36 -20.74 9.14
C LEU A 85 26.99 -22.02 8.36
N PRO A 86 27.93 -22.95 8.08
CA PRO A 86 27.69 -24.04 7.13
C PRO A 86 26.65 -25.06 7.62
N SER A 87 26.40 -25.09 8.93
CA SER A 87 25.26 -25.72 9.61
C SER A 87 25.49 -25.50 11.12
N LEU A 88 24.83 -24.51 11.70
CA LEU A 88 24.93 -24.20 13.13
C LEU A 88 24.51 -25.41 13.99
N PRO A 89 25.35 -25.93 14.91
CA PRO A 89 24.89 -26.86 15.93
C PRO A 89 24.92 -26.20 17.30
N PHE A 90 23.75 -26.06 17.94
CA PHE A 90 23.67 -25.90 19.40
C PHE A 90 23.10 -27.16 20.00
N SER A 91 23.91 -27.88 20.80
CA SER A 91 23.36 -28.79 21.78
C SER A 91 22.98 -27.96 23.01
N ALA A 92 21.78 -27.37 23.03
CA ALA A 92 21.22 -26.79 24.24
C ALA A 92 20.38 -27.87 24.92
N SER A 93 20.74 -28.22 26.14
CA SER A 93 20.13 -29.31 26.90
C SER A 93 18.72 -29.01 27.43
N ASP A 94 18.07 -27.89 27.05
CA ASP A 94 16.67 -27.59 27.38
C ASP A 94 16.08 -26.60 26.33
N GLU A 95 15.18 -27.07 25.46
CA GLU A 95 14.57 -26.28 24.36
C GLU A 95 13.84 -25.01 24.86
N THR A 96 13.27 -25.05 26.07
CA THR A 96 12.52 -23.95 26.68
C THR A 96 13.39 -22.75 27.11
N ASP A 97 14.62 -22.99 27.55
CA ASP A 97 15.55 -21.91 27.93
C ASP A 97 16.13 -21.21 26.69
N LEU A 98 16.29 -21.93 25.58
CA LEU A 98 16.79 -21.36 24.33
C LEU A 98 15.75 -20.44 23.68
N GLN A 99 14.48 -20.85 23.58
CA GLN A 99 13.42 -20.00 23.01
C GLN A 99 13.22 -18.70 23.79
N SER A 100 13.29 -18.76 25.13
CA SER A 100 13.19 -17.57 25.98
C SER A 100 14.42 -16.66 25.87
N SER A 101 15.63 -17.23 25.73
CA SER A 101 16.85 -16.50 25.40
C SER A 101 16.74 -15.79 24.05
N LEU A 102 16.38 -16.51 22.98
CA LEU A 102 16.25 -15.96 21.62
C LEU A 102 15.26 -14.78 21.58
N SER A 103 14.10 -14.94 22.22
CA SER A 103 13.11 -13.85 22.34
C SER A 103 13.68 -12.64 23.07
N THR A 104 14.47 -12.84 24.13
CA THR A 104 15.09 -11.76 24.90
C THR A 104 16.15 -11.01 24.09
N SER A 105 16.91 -11.72 23.25
CA SER A 105 17.92 -11.15 22.36
C SER A 105 17.28 -10.33 21.24
N PHE A 106 16.22 -10.84 20.60
CA PHE A 106 15.44 -10.08 19.62
C PHE A 106 14.85 -8.80 20.23
N ASP A 107 14.28 -8.87 21.43
CA ASP A 107 13.73 -7.70 22.12
C ASP A 107 14.82 -6.67 22.46
N ARG A 108 16.03 -7.12 22.78
CA ARG A 108 17.18 -6.24 23.02
C ARG A 108 17.60 -5.52 21.74
N MET A 109 17.68 -6.26 20.63
CA MET A 109 18.04 -5.71 19.31
C MET A 109 17.02 -4.67 18.82
N ILE A 110 15.73 -4.96 18.96
CA ILE A 110 14.65 -4.03 18.59
C ILE A 110 14.70 -2.77 19.45
N ARG A 111 14.99 -2.88 20.76
CA ARG A 111 15.18 -1.72 21.64
C ARG A 111 16.36 -0.85 21.19
N GLN A 112 17.48 -1.45 20.80
CA GLN A 112 18.64 -0.71 20.30
C GLN A 112 18.34 -0.02 18.97
N ALA A 113 17.72 -0.73 18.01
CA ALA A 113 17.32 -0.14 16.73
C ALA A 113 16.34 1.03 16.90
N ARG A 114 15.45 0.96 17.90
CA ARG A 114 14.57 2.08 18.28
C ARG A 114 15.34 3.27 18.86
N HIS A 115 16.37 3.01 19.66
CA HIS A 115 17.24 4.07 20.16
C HIS A 115 17.95 4.79 19.00
N GLU A 116 18.44 4.04 18.00
CA GLU A 116 19.06 4.62 16.80
C GLU A 116 18.07 5.43 15.96
N ALA A 117 16.84 4.95 15.75
CA ALA A 117 15.80 5.71 15.07
C ALA A 117 15.49 7.04 15.78
N HIS A 118 15.44 7.04 17.12
CA HIS A 118 15.22 8.26 17.90
C HIS A 118 16.38 9.26 17.80
N LYS A 119 17.65 8.82 17.72
CA LYS A 119 18.80 9.72 17.54
C LYS A 119 18.70 10.56 16.27
N VAL A 120 18.06 10.02 15.22
CA VAL A 120 17.85 10.70 13.94
C VAL A 120 16.42 11.26 13.79
N SER A 121 15.69 11.40 14.90
CA SER A 121 14.33 11.95 14.96
C SER A 121 13.30 11.22 14.08
N ARG A 122 13.49 9.92 13.87
CA ARG A 122 12.51 9.05 13.20
C ARG A 122 11.55 8.45 14.23
N SER A 123 10.27 8.39 13.86
CA SER A 123 9.20 7.73 14.63
C SER A 123 9.12 6.22 14.39
N GLU A 124 9.73 5.74 13.30
CA GLU A 124 9.72 4.35 12.86
C GLU A 124 11.14 3.80 12.71
N VAL A 125 11.28 2.50 12.96
CA VAL A 125 12.52 1.74 12.83
C VAL A 125 12.57 1.09 11.45
N GLY A 126 13.47 1.59 10.61
CA GLY A 126 13.81 1.02 9.30
C GLY A 126 14.91 -0.03 9.34
N THR A 127 15.17 -0.68 8.21
CA THR A 127 16.21 -1.72 8.04
C THR A 127 17.61 -1.22 8.37
N GLU A 128 17.90 0.04 8.06
CA GLU A 128 19.15 0.74 8.35
C GLU A 128 19.41 0.93 9.84
N HIS A 129 18.34 1.04 10.64
CA HIS A 129 18.43 1.11 12.10
C HIS A 129 18.70 -0.27 12.72
N LEU A 130 18.16 -1.33 12.12
CA LEU A 130 18.49 -2.72 12.49
C LEU A 130 19.95 -3.04 12.16
N LEU A 131 20.41 -2.67 10.96
CA LEU A 131 21.81 -2.83 10.54
C LEU A 131 22.76 -2.10 11.48
N ARG A 132 22.46 -0.84 11.82
CA ARG A 132 23.29 -0.07 12.75
C ARG A 132 23.30 -0.70 14.15
N ALA A 133 22.13 -1.14 14.64
CA ALA A 133 22.05 -1.81 15.93
C ALA A 133 22.93 -3.07 15.99
N LEU A 134 23.06 -3.83 14.88
CA LEU A 134 23.98 -4.97 14.80
C LEU A 134 25.46 -4.59 14.93
N PHE A 135 25.87 -3.46 14.35
CA PHE A 135 27.25 -2.99 14.48
C PHE A 135 27.57 -2.45 15.89
N GLU A 136 26.57 -1.91 16.59
CA GLU A 136 26.74 -1.34 17.93
C GLU A 136 26.57 -2.37 19.06
N THR A 137 25.96 -3.53 18.80
CA THR A 137 25.69 -4.55 19.82
C THR A 137 26.77 -5.64 19.82
N ASN A 138 27.42 -5.85 20.98
CA ASN A 138 28.33 -6.97 21.31
C ASN A 138 29.53 -7.26 20.37
N GLY A 139 29.72 -6.46 19.31
CA GLY A 139 30.95 -6.42 18.50
C GLY A 139 31.23 -7.66 17.63
N TRP A 140 30.37 -8.68 17.63
CA TRP A 140 30.63 -9.93 16.89
C TRP A 140 30.74 -9.66 15.38
N LEU A 141 29.84 -8.85 14.81
CA LEU A 141 29.79 -8.58 13.37
C LEU A 141 31.05 -7.84 12.95
N THR A 142 31.46 -6.85 13.74
CA THR A 142 32.71 -6.10 13.55
C THR A 142 33.93 -7.01 13.68
N ALA A 143 33.94 -7.92 14.66
CA ALA A 143 35.03 -8.88 14.85
C ALA A 143 35.09 -9.91 13.71
N TRP A 144 33.95 -10.38 13.22
CA TRP A 144 33.83 -11.30 12.10
C TRP A 144 34.29 -10.65 10.80
N LEU A 145 33.84 -9.43 10.49
CA LEU A 145 34.31 -8.67 9.33
C LEU A 145 35.83 -8.45 9.39
N ALA A 146 36.38 -8.12 10.56
CA ALA A 146 37.82 -7.98 10.74
C ALA A 146 38.58 -9.30 10.52
N GLN A 147 38.04 -10.43 10.98
CA GLN A 147 38.59 -11.77 10.73
C GLN A 147 38.59 -12.12 9.24
N GLU A 148 37.53 -11.75 8.53
CA GLU A 148 37.38 -11.91 7.07
C GLU A 148 38.16 -10.86 6.26
N GLN A 149 38.88 -9.95 6.94
CA GLN A 149 39.66 -8.86 6.36
C GLN A 149 38.80 -7.87 5.55
N ILE A 150 37.56 -7.68 5.97
CA ILE A 150 36.61 -6.73 5.41
C ILE A 150 36.59 -5.46 6.26
N ALA A 151 36.87 -4.32 5.64
CA ALA A 151 36.87 -3.02 6.29
C ALA A 151 35.70 -2.16 5.80
N LEU A 152 35.05 -1.45 6.72
CA LEU A 152 34.04 -0.45 6.37
C LEU A 152 34.71 0.79 5.79
N ALA A 153 34.18 1.30 4.68
CA ALA A 153 34.69 2.48 4.00
C ALA A 153 34.39 3.79 4.76
N LYS A 154 33.36 3.79 5.63
CA LYS A 154 32.93 4.96 6.42
C LYS A 154 32.66 4.56 7.87
N PRO A 155 32.53 5.53 8.79
CA PRO A 155 32.09 5.27 10.16
C PRO A 155 30.67 4.67 10.19
N VAL A 156 30.42 3.79 11.16
CA VAL A 156 29.12 3.10 11.36
C VAL A 156 27.98 4.09 11.61
N GLU A 157 28.29 5.25 12.18
CA GLU A 157 27.33 6.31 12.50
C GLU A 157 26.63 6.88 11.26
N GLU A 158 27.24 6.74 10.07
CA GLU A 158 26.69 7.23 8.80
C GLU A 158 25.61 6.31 8.21
N ILE A 159 25.47 5.07 8.72
CA ILE A 159 24.48 4.09 8.24
C ILE A 159 23.04 4.60 8.39
N SER A 160 22.74 5.42 9.41
CA SER A 160 21.39 5.97 9.65
C SER A 160 21.25 7.46 9.28
N GLY A 161 22.23 8.06 8.59
CA GLY A 161 22.15 9.46 8.12
C GLY A 161 21.10 9.68 7.01
N PRO A 162 20.86 10.92 6.55
CA PRO A 162 20.04 11.16 5.35
C PRO A 162 20.70 10.54 4.11
N ALA A 163 19.91 9.90 3.23
CA ALA A 163 20.42 9.20 2.05
C ALA A 163 20.90 10.18 0.97
N THR A 164 22.13 10.02 0.49
CA THR A 164 22.63 10.65 -0.74
C THR A 164 22.45 9.66 -1.88
N SER A 165 21.65 10.05 -2.87
CA SER A 165 21.29 9.23 -4.03
C SER A 165 22.52 8.86 -4.87
N ALA A 166 22.77 7.56 -5.07
CA ALA A 166 23.58 7.08 -6.19
C ALA A 166 22.97 5.80 -6.78
N SER A 167 22.71 5.87 -8.08
CA SER A 167 22.23 4.81 -8.96
C SER A 167 23.38 3.86 -9.33
N GLY A 168 23.14 2.54 -9.32
CA GLY A 168 24.05 1.50 -9.82
C GLY A 168 23.31 0.51 -10.72
N ALA A 169 23.96 0.12 -11.83
CA ALA A 169 23.43 -0.68 -12.94
C ALA A 169 23.28 -2.19 -12.60
N PRO A 170 22.47 -2.96 -13.35
CA PRO A 170 22.25 -4.39 -13.06
C PRO A 170 23.40 -5.25 -13.56
N LEU A 171 23.84 -6.22 -12.75
CA LEU A 171 24.85 -7.23 -13.09
C LEU A 171 24.22 -8.63 -13.21
N GLU A 172 24.83 -9.43 -14.07
CA GLU A 172 24.38 -10.73 -14.60
C GLU A 172 24.39 -11.84 -13.54
N HIS A 173 23.38 -12.73 -13.57
CA HIS A 173 23.23 -13.84 -12.61
C HIS A 173 24.11 -15.05 -12.99
N GLU A 174 24.91 -15.54 -12.03
CA GLU A 174 25.53 -16.88 -12.06
C GLU A 174 24.55 -17.94 -11.50
N GLU A 175 24.45 -19.08 -12.18
CA GLU A 175 23.58 -20.22 -11.87
C GLU A 175 23.91 -20.87 -10.51
N ILE A 176 22.92 -20.95 -9.61
CA ILE A 176 23.02 -21.72 -8.37
C ILE A 176 22.33 -23.07 -8.55
N LEU A 177 23.11 -24.13 -8.36
CA LEU A 177 22.70 -25.54 -8.38
C LEU A 177 21.70 -25.85 -7.25
N LEU A 178 20.57 -26.46 -7.60
CA LEU A 178 19.54 -26.95 -6.67
C LEU A 178 20.06 -28.15 -5.84
N PRO A 179 19.56 -28.37 -4.60
CA PRO A 179 19.96 -29.50 -3.75
C PRO A 179 19.50 -30.84 -4.35
N GLU A 180 20.28 -31.91 -4.15
CA GLU A 180 19.90 -33.28 -4.51
C GLU A 180 18.60 -33.70 -3.79
N THR A 181 17.55 -33.96 -4.57
CA THR A 181 16.19 -34.21 -4.06
C THR A 181 15.91 -35.66 -3.72
N ALA A 182 15.00 -35.83 -2.76
CA ALA A 182 14.00 -36.90 -2.62
C ALA A 182 13.53 -37.54 -3.96
N PRO A 183 12.94 -38.76 -3.95
CA PRO A 183 12.52 -39.47 -5.18
C PRO A 183 11.55 -38.63 -6.04
N PRO A 184 11.52 -38.87 -7.36
CA PRO A 184 11.11 -37.87 -8.35
C PRO A 184 9.61 -37.61 -8.28
N GLU A 185 9.23 -36.51 -7.61
CA GLU A 185 8.03 -35.79 -8.04
C GLU A 185 8.22 -35.40 -9.51
N ASN A 186 7.15 -35.41 -10.30
CA ASN A 186 7.20 -35.06 -11.71
C ASN A 186 7.45 -33.54 -11.85
N LEU A 187 8.71 -33.12 -11.65
CA LEU A 187 9.16 -31.74 -11.76
C LEU A 187 8.83 -31.16 -13.14
N THR A 188 8.81 -31.98 -14.19
CA THR A 188 8.33 -31.58 -15.53
C THR A 188 6.88 -31.08 -15.47
N ALA A 189 5.99 -31.76 -14.75
CA ALA A 189 4.61 -31.30 -14.58
C ALA A 189 4.53 -30.01 -13.76
N VAL A 190 5.38 -29.86 -12.74
CA VAL A 190 5.47 -28.62 -11.93
C VAL A 190 5.94 -27.44 -12.78
N TYR A 191 7.02 -27.60 -13.55
CA TYR A 191 7.53 -26.56 -14.45
C TYR A 191 6.53 -26.19 -15.55
N ARG A 192 5.83 -27.17 -16.13
CA ARG A 192 4.73 -26.93 -17.09
C ARG A 192 3.62 -26.07 -16.47
N LEU A 193 3.25 -26.34 -15.22
CA LEU A 193 2.24 -25.56 -14.50
C LEU A 193 2.73 -24.13 -14.20
N LEU A 194 3.97 -23.99 -13.74
CA LEU A 194 4.56 -22.68 -13.44
C LEU A 194 4.68 -21.81 -14.70
N ASP A 195 5.08 -22.39 -15.83
CA ASP A 195 5.13 -21.69 -17.11
C ASP A 195 3.73 -21.21 -17.54
N ALA A 196 2.75 -22.10 -17.56
CA ALA A 196 1.38 -21.77 -17.94
C ALA A 196 0.77 -20.69 -17.03
N SER A 197 0.98 -20.80 -15.71
CA SER A 197 0.46 -19.83 -14.73
C SER A 197 1.19 -18.48 -14.83
N GLY A 198 2.49 -18.49 -15.10
CA GLY A 198 3.29 -17.30 -15.36
C GLY A 198 2.81 -16.53 -16.58
N ASN A 199 2.53 -17.24 -17.68
CA ASN A 199 1.97 -16.65 -18.90
C ASN A 199 0.60 -16.01 -18.63
N ARG A 200 -0.32 -16.74 -17.99
CA ARG A 200 -1.67 -16.25 -17.65
C ARG A 200 -1.64 -15.03 -16.71
N ALA A 201 -0.74 -15.01 -15.72
CA ALA A 201 -0.59 -13.88 -14.83
C ALA A 201 -0.11 -12.63 -15.59
N ARG A 202 0.87 -12.76 -16.49
CA ARG A 202 1.34 -11.64 -17.32
C ARG A 202 0.25 -11.11 -18.26
N GLU A 203 -0.50 -12.01 -18.90
CA GLU A 203 -1.62 -11.66 -19.76
C GLU A 203 -2.73 -10.94 -18.97
N GLY A 204 -3.11 -11.47 -17.81
CA GLY A 204 -4.11 -10.87 -16.92
C GLY A 204 -3.71 -9.45 -16.51
N LEU A 205 -2.47 -9.26 -16.03
CA LEU A 205 -1.95 -7.93 -15.71
C LEU A 205 -1.97 -6.99 -16.91
N ARG A 206 -1.61 -7.49 -18.10
CA ARG A 206 -1.58 -6.67 -19.30
C ARG A 206 -2.97 -6.17 -19.69
N VAL A 207 -3.97 -7.05 -19.63
CA VAL A 207 -5.37 -6.69 -19.91
C VAL A 207 -5.86 -5.63 -18.93
N ILE A 208 -5.51 -5.74 -17.64
CA ILE A 208 -5.88 -4.74 -16.62
C ILE A 208 -5.18 -3.40 -16.89
N GLU A 209 -3.87 -3.41 -17.14
CA GLU A 209 -3.06 -2.23 -17.47
C GLU A 209 -3.65 -1.48 -18.68
N ASP A 210 -3.92 -2.20 -19.78
CA ASP A 210 -4.46 -1.61 -21.00
C ASP A 210 -5.87 -1.05 -20.79
N ALA A 211 -6.74 -1.74 -20.03
CA ALA A 211 -8.08 -1.24 -19.72
C ALA A 211 -8.04 0.02 -18.84
N VAL A 212 -7.21 0.04 -17.80
CA VAL A 212 -7.02 1.23 -16.94
C VAL A 212 -6.45 2.40 -17.76
N ARG A 213 -5.44 2.14 -18.58
CA ARG A 213 -4.76 3.17 -19.36
C ARG A 213 -5.65 3.73 -20.48
N MET A 214 -6.34 2.88 -21.23
CA MET A 214 -7.04 3.29 -22.45
C MET A 214 -8.55 3.52 -22.27
N VAL A 215 -9.18 2.80 -21.35
CA VAL A 215 -10.63 2.94 -21.10
C VAL A 215 -10.89 3.94 -19.99
N ARG A 216 -10.09 3.89 -18.91
CA ARG A 216 -10.25 4.80 -17.76
C ARG A 216 -9.40 6.06 -17.87
N ASN A 217 -8.41 6.10 -18.78
CA ASN A 217 -7.43 7.18 -18.90
C ASN A 217 -6.77 7.53 -17.56
N ASP A 218 -6.48 6.50 -16.75
CA ASP A 218 -5.96 6.66 -15.40
C ASP A 218 -4.44 6.43 -15.40
N GLY A 219 -3.68 7.53 -15.41
CA GLY A 219 -2.23 7.51 -15.49
C GLY A 219 -1.57 6.91 -14.25
N TRP A 220 -2.13 7.18 -13.07
CA TRP A 220 -1.56 6.71 -11.82
C TRP A 220 -1.71 5.19 -11.64
N PHE A 221 -2.92 4.64 -11.81
CA PHE A 221 -3.07 3.17 -11.76
C PHE A 221 -2.30 2.48 -12.89
N SER A 222 -2.16 3.11 -14.06
CA SER A 222 -1.33 2.56 -15.14
C SER A 222 0.14 2.41 -14.72
N ARG A 223 0.70 3.33 -13.92
CA ARG A 223 2.06 3.20 -13.37
C ARG A 223 2.12 2.09 -12.33
N GLU A 224 1.19 2.04 -11.39
CA GLU A 224 1.14 0.98 -10.37
C GLU A 224 1.05 -0.43 -10.96
N LEU A 225 0.22 -0.60 -12.00
CA LEU A 225 0.08 -1.88 -12.71
C LEU A 225 1.33 -2.22 -13.52
N LYS A 226 1.99 -1.23 -14.11
CA LYS A 226 3.28 -1.42 -14.80
C LYS A 226 4.37 -1.87 -13.81
N GLU A 227 4.45 -1.28 -12.63
CA GLU A 227 5.38 -1.69 -11.57
C GLU A 227 5.07 -3.09 -11.03
N LEU A 228 3.79 -3.43 -10.86
CA LEU A 228 3.40 -4.79 -10.49
C LEU A 228 3.79 -5.81 -11.58
N ARG A 229 3.63 -5.44 -12.86
CA ARG A 229 4.08 -6.27 -14.00
C ARG A 229 5.59 -6.42 -14.06
N HIS A 230 6.36 -5.36 -13.75
CA HIS A 230 7.81 -5.44 -13.67
C HIS A 230 8.23 -6.42 -12.57
N ARG A 231 7.65 -6.31 -11.36
CA ARG A 231 7.93 -7.22 -10.25
C ARG A 231 7.57 -8.66 -10.53
N LEU A 232 6.44 -8.92 -11.20
CA LEU A 232 6.10 -10.26 -11.67
C LEU A 232 7.14 -10.79 -12.67
N THR A 233 7.58 -9.94 -13.61
CA THR A 233 8.60 -10.33 -14.60
C THR A 233 9.92 -10.69 -13.91
N THR A 234 10.35 -9.89 -12.93
CA THR A 234 11.56 -10.15 -12.14
C THR A 234 11.43 -11.44 -11.34
N ALA A 235 10.30 -11.67 -10.67
CA ALA A 235 10.08 -12.92 -9.92
C ALA A 235 10.12 -14.15 -10.83
N LEU A 236 9.49 -14.10 -12.01
CA LEU A 236 9.46 -15.23 -12.94
C LEU A 236 10.85 -15.59 -13.51
N ARG A 237 11.81 -14.66 -13.52
CA ARG A 237 13.21 -14.94 -13.94
C ARG A 237 13.97 -15.83 -12.97
N MET A 238 13.46 -16.00 -11.74
CA MET A 238 14.05 -16.90 -10.75
C MET A 238 13.79 -18.38 -11.06
N LEU A 239 12.93 -18.68 -12.03
CA LEU A 239 12.65 -20.04 -12.49
C LEU A 239 13.59 -20.42 -13.64
N PRO A 240 14.04 -21.68 -13.73
CA PRO A 240 14.96 -22.13 -14.77
C PRO A 240 14.27 -22.14 -16.14
N GLU A 241 14.64 -21.18 -17.01
CA GLU A 241 14.01 -20.96 -18.32
C GLU A 241 14.04 -22.21 -19.20
N GLU A 242 15.17 -22.91 -19.26
CA GLU A 242 15.34 -24.13 -20.06
C GLU A 242 14.38 -25.23 -19.61
N ALA A 243 14.19 -25.40 -18.29
CA ALA A 243 13.29 -26.41 -17.74
C ALA A 243 11.82 -26.06 -17.99
N LEU A 244 11.45 -24.77 -17.92
CA LEU A 244 10.11 -24.30 -18.28
C LEU A 244 9.81 -24.59 -19.75
N LEU A 245 10.73 -24.26 -20.66
CA LEU A 245 10.57 -24.48 -22.10
C LEU A 245 10.51 -25.97 -22.44
N ALA A 246 11.41 -26.78 -21.89
CA ALA A 246 11.46 -28.22 -22.11
C ALA A 246 10.21 -28.95 -21.59
N SER A 247 9.52 -28.38 -20.59
CA SER A 247 8.32 -28.95 -19.98
C SER A 247 7.02 -28.59 -20.71
N ARG A 248 7.05 -27.68 -21.71
CA ARG A 248 5.88 -27.29 -22.48
C ARG A 248 5.37 -28.42 -23.35
N ASP A 249 4.07 -28.66 -23.29
CA ASP A 249 3.41 -29.69 -24.08
C ASP A 249 1.95 -29.29 -24.37
N THR A 250 1.79 -28.11 -24.96
CA THR A 250 0.50 -27.54 -25.34
C THR A 250 -0.38 -28.50 -26.16
N PRO A 251 0.13 -29.28 -27.13
CA PRO A 251 -0.70 -30.20 -27.91
C PRO A 251 -1.40 -31.28 -27.08
N ASN A 252 -0.78 -31.71 -25.97
CA ASN A 252 -1.35 -32.73 -25.09
C ASN A 252 -1.83 -32.14 -23.74
N ASP A 253 -1.95 -30.80 -23.62
CA ASP A 253 -2.54 -30.15 -22.45
C ASP A 253 -4.02 -30.55 -22.31
N VAL A 254 -4.34 -31.19 -21.18
CA VAL A 254 -5.72 -31.52 -20.83
C VAL A 254 -6.48 -30.22 -20.55
N GLY A 255 -7.68 -30.10 -21.11
CA GLY A 255 -8.58 -28.97 -20.85
C GLY A 255 -8.52 -27.83 -21.86
N THR A 256 -7.65 -27.89 -22.88
CA THR A 256 -7.55 -26.87 -23.95
C THR A 256 -8.82 -26.71 -24.80
N GLN A 257 -9.69 -27.74 -24.82
CA GLN A 257 -10.97 -27.74 -25.55
C GLN A 257 -12.19 -27.56 -24.62
N ILE A 258 -11.98 -27.41 -23.31
CA ILE A 258 -13.08 -27.24 -22.35
C ILE A 258 -13.45 -25.76 -22.34
N THR A 259 -14.51 -25.43 -23.08
CA THR A 259 -15.10 -24.09 -23.06
C THR A 259 -16.45 -24.10 -22.37
N THR A 260 -16.75 -23.06 -21.60
CA THR A 260 -18.08 -22.87 -20.99
C THR A 260 -18.84 -21.77 -21.71
N MET A 261 -20.18 -21.85 -21.75
CA MET A 261 -21.01 -20.84 -22.45
C MET A 261 -20.85 -19.42 -21.89
N SER A 262 -20.34 -19.25 -20.67
CA SER A 262 -20.07 -17.95 -20.03
C SER A 262 -18.74 -17.31 -20.44
N GLU A 263 -17.90 -17.99 -21.24
CA GLU A 263 -16.62 -17.45 -21.73
C GLU A 263 -16.75 -16.54 -22.95
N THR A 264 -17.81 -16.67 -23.73
CA THR A 264 -17.92 -16.02 -25.05
C THR A 264 -18.44 -14.59 -25.02
N THR A 265 -18.92 -14.10 -23.86
CA THR A 265 -19.51 -12.75 -23.75
C THR A 265 -19.05 -12.01 -22.50
N ARG A 266 -18.86 -10.69 -22.66
CA ARG A 266 -18.64 -9.72 -21.58
C ARG A 266 -19.58 -8.54 -21.80
N GLY A 267 -20.21 -8.05 -20.72
CA GLY A 267 -21.22 -7.00 -20.80
C GLY A 267 -20.63 -5.58 -20.91
N SER A 268 -19.45 -5.35 -20.34
CA SER A 268 -18.80 -4.05 -20.30
C SER A 268 -17.27 -4.16 -20.13
N ALA A 269 -16.54 -3.06 -20.34
CA ALA A 269 -15.11 -2.98 -20.04
C ALA A 269 -14.81 -3.21 -18.54
N ASN A 270 -15.73 -2.81 -17.64
CA ASN A 270 -15.59 -3.07 -16.21
C ASN A 270 -15.69 -4.57 -15.88
N ASP A 271 -16.49 -5.34 -16.62
CA ASP A 271 -16.56 -6.79 -16.48
C ASP A 271 -15.27 -7.47 -16.95
N VAL A 272 -14.63 -6.91 -17.98
CA VAL A 272 -13.31 -7.37 -18.45
C VAL A 272 -12.25 -7.13 -17.36
N ILE A 273 -12.20 -5.94 -16.76
CA ILE A 273 -11.27 -5.63 -15.67
C ILE A 273 -11.47 -6.58 -14.49
N ALA A 274 -12.72 -6.78 -14.07
CA ALA A 274 -13.05 -7.68 -12.95
C ALA A 274 -12.62 -9.13 -13.22
N ALA A 275 -12.96 -9.66 -14.40
CA ALA A 275 -12.57 -11.01 -14.79
C ALA A 275 -11.04 -11.16 -14.91
N ALA A 276 -10.34 -10.14 -15.41
CA ALA A 276 -8.89 -10.14 -15.53
C ALA A 276 -8.20 -10.15 -14.16
N PHE A 277 -8.69 -9.37 -13.19
CA PHE A 277 -8.19 -9.44 -11.80
C PHE A 277 -8.39 -10.83 -11.19
N LYS A 278 -9.55 -11.46 -11.38
CA LYS A 278 -9.78 -12.83 -10.86
C LYS A 278 -8.83 -13.85 -11.47
N ARG A 279 -8.67 -13.84 -12.79
CA ARG A 279 -7.73 -14.73 -13.50
C ARG A 279 -6.28 -14.51 -13.08
N LEU A 280 -5.89 -13.25 -12.90
CA LEU A 280 -4.56 -12.89 -12.38
C LEU A 280 -4.36 -13.50 -10.98
N GLN A 281 -5.30 -13.28 -10.07
CA GLN A 281 -5.20 -13.73 -8.68
C GLN A 281 -5.18 -15.26 -8.56
N GLU A 282 -5.99 -15.96 -9.36
CA GLU A 282 -5.97 -17.42 -9.48
C GLU A 282 -4.61 -17.91 -9.98
N SER A 283 -4.07 -17.28 -11.04
CA SER A 283 -2.76 -17.64 -11.60
C SER A 283 -1.61 -17.39 -10.62
N LEU A 284 -1.64 -16.26 -9.91
CA LEU A 284 -0.66 -15.95 -8.85
C LEU A 284 -0.75 -16.94 -7.70
N ARG A 285 -1.96 -17.44 -7.35
CA ARG A 285 -2.12 -18.46 -6.33
C ARG A 285 -1.48 -19.79 -6.74
N SER A 286 -1.65 -20.20 -8.01
CA SER A 286 -0.98 -21.39 -8.54
C SER A 286 0.55 -21.22 -8.56
N LEU A 287 1.05 -20.05 -8.97
CA LEU A 287 2.49 -19.74 -8.94
C LEU A 287 3.06 -19.79 -7.51
N GLU A 288 2.34 -19.25 -6.53
CA GLU A 288 2.78 -19.26 -5.13
C GLU A 288 2.88 -20.69 -4.59
N GLU A 289 1.81 -21.48 -4.72
CA GLU A 289 1.75 -22.81 -4.10
C GLU A 289 2.71 -23.81 -4.75
N TYR A 290 2.77 -23.86 -6.08
CA TYR A 290 3.71 -24.74 -6.77
C TYR A 290 5.14 -24.18 -6.75
N GLY A 291 5.30 -22.86 -6.59
CA GLY A 291 6.59 -22.22 -6.40
C GLY A 291 7.30 -22.70 -5.13
N LYS A 292 6.57 -23.04 -4.07
CA LYS A 292 7.13 -23.56 -2.81
C LYS A 292 7.89 -24.88 -2.99
N ILE A 293 7.56 -25.67 -4.02
CA ILE A 293 8.27 -26.91 -4.37
C ILE A 293 9.66 -26.60 -4.95
N ILE A 294 9.79 -25.47 -5.65
CA ILE A 294 11.02 -25.08 -6.35
C ILE A 294 11.90 -24.17 -5.48
N ASN A 295 11.33 -23.07 -4.99
CA ASN A 295 12.04 -22.01 -4.29
C ASN A 295 11.08 -21.21 -3.39
N GLY A 296 11.31 -21.25 -2.07
CA GLY A 296 10.50 -20.52 -1.08
C GLY A 296 10.57 -19.00 -1.21
N TYR A 297 11.72 -18.44 -1.62
CA TYR A 297 11.89 -17.01 -1.88
C TYR A 297 11.12 -16.56 -3.13
N PHE A 298 11.08 -17.37 -4.19
CA PHE A 298 10.19 -17.12 -5.34
C PHE A 298 8.72 -17.08 -4.89
N ALA A 299 8.28 -18.05 -4.09
CA ALA A 299 6.91 -18.12 -3.61
C ALA A 299 6.51 -16.89 -2.77
N SER A 300 7.39 -16.39 -1.88
CA SER A 300 7.11 -15.20 -1.08
C SER A 300 7.00 -13.92 -1.94
N ARG A 301 7.81 -13.78 -2.99
CA ARG A 301 7.69 -12.68 -3.96
C ARG A 301 6.36 -12.73 -4.70
N ILE A 302 5.90 -13.91 -5.10
CA ILE A 302 4.60 -14.10 -5.74
C ILE A 302 3.45 -13.79 -4.77
N GLU A 303 3.54 -14.19 -3.50
CA GLU A 303 2.57 -13.85 -2.47
C GLU A 303 2.41 -12.33 -2.30
N ALA A 304 3.51 -11.58 -2.24
CA ALA A 304 3.48 -10.13 -2.16
C ALA A 304 2.78 -9.49 -3.38
N ILE A 305 3.09 -9.97 -4.59
CA ILE A 305 2.44 -9.53 -5.83
C ILE A 305 0.93 -9.85 -5.79
N ARG A 306 0.56 -11.03 -5.26
CA ARG A 306 -0.84 -11.44 -5.11
C ARG A 306 -1.60 -10.51 -4.17
N TYR A 307 -1.07 -10.19 -2.99
CA TYR A 307 -1.75 -9.27 -2.07
C TYR A 307 -1.86 -7.84 -2.62
N GLN A 308 -0.84 -7.35 -3.33
CA GLN A 308 -0.96 -6.06 -3.98
C GLN A 308 -2.01 -6.08 -5.08
N SER A 309 -2.17 -7.18 -5.82
CA SER A 309 -3.24 -7.30 -6.82
C SER A 309 -4.64 -7.18 -6.20
N TYR A 310 -4.86 -7.64 -4.97
CA TYR A 310 -6.14 -7.44 -4.25
C TYR A 310 -6.34 -5.97 -3.87
N THR A 311 -5.27 -5.32 -3.42
CA THR A 311 -5.30 -3.90 -3.05
C THR A 311 -5.65 -3.04 -4.27
N LEU A 312 -5.00 -3.29 -5.41
CA LEU A 312 -5.29 -2.60 -6.67
C LEU A 312 -6.69 -2.92 -7.19
N GLU A 313 -7.15 -4.18 -7.13
CA GLU A 313 -8.52 -4.54 -7.51
C GLU A 313 -9.52 -3.72 -6.70
N LYS A 314 -9.37 -3.70 -5.37
CA LYS A 314 -10.24 -2.94 -4.48
C LYS A 314 -10.27 -1.46 -4.86
N ALA A 315 -9.10 -0.83 -5.02
CA ALA A 315 -8.99 0.59 -5.32
C ALA A 315 -9.61 0.95 -6.68
N VAL A 316 -9.30 0.18 -7.73
CA VAL A 316 -9.86 0.37 -9.09
C VAL A 316 -11.38 0.20 -9.07
N ARG A 317 -11.88 -0.85 -8.40
CA ARG A 317 -13.30 -1.18 -8.35
C ARG A 317 -14.11 -0.16 -7.54
N ILE A 318 -13.60 0.28 -6.39
CA ILE A 318 -14.26 1.33 -5.60
C ILE A 318 -14.33 2.62 -6.42
N GLY A 319 -13.22 3.02 -7.06
CA GLY A 319 -13.19 4.20 -7.92
C GLY A 319 -14.22 4.13 -9.06
N GLN A 320 -14.41 2.97 -9.68
CA GLN A 320 -15.46 2.75 -10.70
C GLN A 320 -16.87 2.98 -10.14
N PHE A 321 -17.19 2.38 -9.00
CA PHE A 321 -18.51 2.54 -8.38
C PHE A 321 -18.76 3.99 -7.98
N SER A 322 -17.75 4.63 -7.38
CA SER A 322 -17.87 6.01 -6.93
C SER A 322 -18.00 7.00 -8.08
N GLN A 323 -17.29 6.80 -9.20
CA GLN A 323 -17.48 7.61 -10.41
C GLN A 323 -18.92 7.54 -10.91
N LYS A 324 -19.52 6.35 -10.95
CA LYS A 324 -20.91 6.17 -11.37
C LYS A 324 -21.90 6.82 -10.39
N THR A 325 -21.73 6.61 -9.09
CA THR A 325 -22.62 7.20 -8.08
C THR A 325 -22.53 8.73 -8.06
N LEU A 326 -21.34 9.29 -8.30
CA LEU A 326 -21.07 10.73 -8.26
C LEU A 326 -21.13 11.39 -9.65
N GLU A 327 -21.64 10.69 -10.65
CA GLU A 327 -21.86 11.23 -11.99
C GLU A 327 -22.89 12.37 -11.93
N GLY A 328 -22.60 13.49 -12.60
CA GLY A 328 -23.46 14.69 -12.61
C GLY A 328 -23.49 15.49 -11.30
N ARG A 329 -22.97 14.96 -10.19
CA ARG A 329 -22.97 15.61 -8.87
C ARG A 329 -21.73 16.49 -8.72
N VAL A 330 -21.71 17.66 -9.37
CA VAL A 330 -20.51 18.50 -9.47
C VAL A 330 -20.40 19.59 -8.39
N LEU A 331 -21.51 19.96 -7.75
CA LEU A 331 -21.55 20.95 -6.69
C LEU A 331 -21.95 20.32 -5.36
N TYR A 332 -21.10 20.50 -4.36
CA TYR A 332 -21.18 19.92 -3.03
C TYR A 332 -21.35 21.04 -1.99
N LEU A 333 -22.43 20.99 -1.22
CA LEU A 333 -22.72 21.97 -0.17
C LEU A 333 -22.32 21.45 1.21
N LEU A 334 -21.44 22.15 1.91
CA LEU A 334 -21.18 21.96 3.34
C LEU A 334 -22.16 22.83 4.13
N LEU A 335 -23.23 22.20 4.62
CA LEU A 335 -24.32 22.85 5.31
C LEU A 335 -24.00 23.04 6.80
N SER A 336 -24.10 24.28 7.26
CA SER A 336 -24.16 24.62 8.68
C SER A 336 -25.21 25.70 8.93
N GLU A 337 -26.10 25.43 9.89
CA GLU A 337 -27.18 26.29 10.34
C GLU A 337 -26.66 27.68 10.76
N LYS A 338 -25.52 27.73 11.45
CA LYS A 338 -24.93 29.00 11.91
C LYS A 338 -24.47 29.92 10.80
N LEU A 339 -24.15 29.38 9.63
CA LEU A 339 -23.72 30.15 8.46
C LEU A 339 -24.91 30.61 7.61
N CYS A 340 -26.09 30.03 7.83
CA CYS A 340 -27.28 30.31 7.05
C CYS A 340 -27.90 31.67 7.43
N GLN A 341 -28.04 32.58 6.47
CA GLN A 341 -28.78 33.84 6.68
C GLN A 341 -30.30 33.65 6.65
N ARG A 342 -30.77 32.59 5.97
CA ARG A 342 -32.17 32.15 5.92
C ARG A 342 -32.34 30.86 6.73
N PRO A 343 -33.59 30.47 7.10
CA PRO A 343 -33.82 29.18 7.74
C PRO A 343 -33.20 28.03 6.94
N VAL A 344 -32.55 27.09 7.62
CA VAL A 344 -31.74 26.05 6.97
C VAL A 344 -32.51 25.26 5.90
N GLY A 345 -33.78 24.94 6.15
CA GLY A 345 -34.63 24.22 5.18
C GLY A 345 -35.05 25.06 3.96
N GLN A 346 -35.00 26.39 4.05
CA GLN A 346 -35.16 27.27 2.90
C GLN A 346 -33.87 27.34 2.09
N THR A 347 -32.75 27.63 2.74
CA THR A 347 -31.41 27.66 2.11
C THR A 347 -31.12 26.36 1.37
N LEU A 348 -31.39 25.22 2.01
CA LEU A 348 -31.17 23.91 1.44
C LEU A 348 -32.04 23.67 0.20
N ARG A 349 -33.35 23.97 0.26
CA ARG A 349 -34.25 23.83 -0.91
C ARG A 349 -33.83 24.71 -2.08
N GLU A 350 -33.42 25.94 -1.80
CA GLU A 350 -32.93 26.86 -2.83
C GLU A 350 -31.64 26.35 -3.48
N ALA A 351 -30.69 25.85 -2.69
CA ALA A 351 -29.46 25.25 -3.19
C ALA A 351 -29.72 23.97 -4.02
N LEU A 352 -30.58 23.07 -3.55
CA LEU A 352 -30.97 21.84 -4.24
C LEU A 352 -31.65 22.14 -5.59
N ARG A 353 -32.57 23.11 -5.63
CA ARG A 353 -33.23 23.55 -6.87
C ARG A 353 -32.25 24.08 -7.92
N ALA A 354 -31.14 24.66 -7.49
CA ALA A 354 -30.10 25.18 -8.38
C ALA A 354 -29.15 24.08 -8.92
N GLY A 355 -29.22 22.85 -8.40
CA GLY A 355 -28.42 21.71 -8.87
C GLY A 355 -27.33 21.23 -7.92
N VAL A 356 -27.36 21.61 -6.64
CA VAL A 356 -26.49 20.98 -5.62
C VAL A 356 -26.81 19.49 -5.53
N GLY A 357 -25.83 18.65 -5.84
CA GLY A 357 -26.00 17.19 -5.90
C GLY A 357 -25.57 16.45 -4.64
N ILE A 358 -24.85 17.11 -3.74
CA ILE A 358 -24.39 16.55 -2.46
C ILE A 358 -24.50 17.59 -1.36
N VAL A 359 -24.99 17.15 -0.20
CA VAL A 359 -25.12 17.98 0.99
C VAL A 359 -24.42 17.29 2.14
N GLN A 360 -23.41 17.94 2.72
CA GLN A 360 -22.76 17.48 3.94
C GLN A 360 -23.30 18.23 5.14
N ILE A 361 -23.76 17.49 6.13
CA ILE A 361 -24.16 18.05 7.42
C ILE A 361 -22.89 18.27 8.23
N ARG A 362 -22.52 19.54 8.47
CA ARG A 362 -21.29 19.91 9.15
C ARG A 362 -21.57 20.76 10.39
N GLU A 363 -22.06 20.09 11.42
CA GLU A 363 -22.50 20.72 12.67
C GLU A 363 -21.60 20.37 13.86
N LYS A 364 -20.48 21.09 13.98
CA LYS A 364 -19.47 20.81 15.02
C LYS A 364 -19.92 21.10 16.45
N SER A 365 -20.97 21.89 16.63
CA SER A 365 -21.42 22.37 17.95
C SER A 365 -22.82 21.93 18.35
N MET A 366 -23.50 21.14 17.50
CA MET A 366 -24.82 20.59 17.86
C MET A 366 -24.65 19.39 18.79
N SER A 367 -25.60 19.22 19.71
CA SER A 367 -25.69 17.97 20.47
C SER A 367 -26.16 16.82 19.58
N ASP A 368 -25.75 15.60 19.88
CA ASP A 368 -26.05 14.42 19.08
C ASP A 368 -27.55 14.24 18.79
N ARG A 369 -28.42 14.46 19.79
CA ARG A 369 -29.87 14.37 19.62
C ARG A 369 -30.38 15.40 18.60
N ARG A 370 -29.91 16.64 18.69
CA ARG A 370 -30.28 17.70 17.75
C ARG A 370 -29.71 17.42 16.35
N LEU A 371 -28.50 16.89 16.28
CA LEU A 371 -27.85 16.52 15.03
C LEU A 371 -28.60 15.38 14.32
N LEU A 372 -29.10 14.39 15.04
CA LEU A 372 -29.95 13.33 14.48
C LEU A 372 -31.25 13.89 13.89
N ASP A 373 -31.94 14.75 14.62
CA ASP A 373 -33.19 15.37 14.13
C ASP A 373 -32.93 16.29 12.93
N HIS A 374 -31.82 17.04 12.97
CA HIS A 374 -31.36 17.86 11.85
C HIS A 374 -31.00 17.01 10.62
N ALA A 375 -30.31 15.90 10.81
CA ALA A 375 -29.90 15.01 9.73
C ALA A 375 -31.09 14.37 9.03
N ARG A 376 -32.13 13.97 9.77
CA ARG A 376 -33.39 13.46 9.17
C ARG A 376 -34.07 14.51 8.30
N LEU A 377 -34.16 15.76 8.79
CA LEU A 377 -34.69 16.87 7.99
C LEU A 377 -33.90 17.08 6.70
N VAL A 378 -32.56 17.04 6.77
CA VAL A 378 -31.69 17.23 5.60
C VAL A 378 -31.82 16.07 4.61
N LEU A 379 -31.90 14.83 5.11
CA LEU A 379 -32.14 13.62 4.31
C LEU A 379 -33.45 13.72 3.53
N ASP A 380 -34.56 13.98 4.23
CA ASP A 380 -35.89 14.09 3.62
C ASP A 380 -35.88 15.13 2.48
N LEU A 381 -35.31 16.32 2.75
CA LEU A 381 -35.24 17.38 1.75
C LEU A 381 -34.30 17.09 0.59
N ALA A 382 -33.15 16.47 0.83
CA ALA A 382 -32.16 16.19 -0.21
C ALA A 382 -32.63 15.08 -1.16
N HIS A 383 -33.25 14.03 -0.62
CA HIS A 383 -33.74 12.89 -1.40
C HIS A 383 -34.91 13.26 -2.31
N GLU A 384 -35.71 14.27 -1.97
CA GLU A 384 -36.71 14.86 -2.89
C GLU A 384 -36.09 15.37 -4.21
N TYR A 385 -34.79 15.67 -4.22
CA TYR A 385 -34.04 16.22 -5.37
C TYR A 385 -32.94 15.28 -5.88
N ASP A 386 -32.95 13.99 -5.50
CA ASP A 386 -31.90 13.00 -5.83
C ASP A 386 -30.47 13.41 -5.39
N ALA A 387 -30.37 14.28 -4.37
CA ALA A 387 -29.10 14.69 -3.79
C ALA A 387 -28.66 13.75 -2.66
N LEU A 388 -27.36 13.50 -2.57
CA LEU A 388 -26.79 12.62 -1.55
C LEU A 388 -26.52 13.40 -0.26
N VAL A 389 -26.71 12.74 0.89
CA VAL A 389 -26.40 13.31 2.20
C VAL A 389 -25.19 12.64 2.83
N ILE A 390 -24.21 13.46 3.19
CA ILE A 390 -22.96 13.03 3.82
C ILE A 390 -22.91 13.52 5.26
N MET A 391 -22.61 12.62 6.20
CA MET A 391 -22.35 12.99 7.59
C MET A 391 -20.87 13.34 7.78
N ASN A 392 -20.57 14.50 8.35
CA ASN A 392 -19.20 14.90 8.67
C ASN A 392 -18.75 14.27 10.00
N ASP A 393 -17.58 13.63 10.02
CA ASP A 393 -16.83 13.10 11.19
C ASP A 393 -17.56 12.06 12.07
N ARG A 394 -18.86 11.80 11.87
CA ARG A 394 -19.73 11.02 12.77
C ARG A 394 -20.31 9.77 12.11
N PRO A 395 -19.51 8.70 11.91
CA PRO A 395 -19.99 7.46 11.28
C PRO A 395 -21.05 6.73 12.12
N ASP A 396 -21.02 6.88 13.44
CA ASP A 396 -22.05 6.39 14.35
C ASP A 396 -23.43 7.00 14.02
N LEU A 397 -23.48 8.33 13.86
CA LEU A 397 -24.72 9.02 13.52
C LEU A 397 -25.13 8.77 12.07
N ALA A 398 -24.17 8.65 11.15
CA ALA A 398 -24.43 8.26 9.77
C ALA A 398 -25.13 6.90 9.67
N ALA A 399 -24.70 5.91 10.48
CA ALA A 399 -25.32 4.60 10.53
C ALA A 399 -26.75 4.67 11.10
N LEU A 400 -26.97 5.46 12.15
CA LEU A 400 -28.29 5.65 12.76
C LEU A 400 -29.29 6.35 11.85
N THR A 401 -28.84 7.28 11.01
CA THR A 401 -29.69 8.01 10.06
C THR A 401 -29.73 7.39 8.68
N GLN A 402 -28.93 6.35 8.43
CA GLN A 402 -28.73 5.75 7.11
C GLN A 402 -28.31 6.79 6.06
N ALA A 403 -27.39 7.68 6.42
CA ALA A 403 -26.83 8.65 5.48
C ALA A 403 -26.12 7.95 4.31
N ASP A 404 -26.12 8.59 3.15
CA ASP A 404 -25.55 8.05 1.91
C ASP A 404 -24.01 7.92 1.98
N GLY A 405 -23.38 8.69 2.87
CA GLY A 405 -21.96 8.60 3.10
C GLY A 405 -21.47 9.35 4.33
N ILE A 406 -20.15 9.28 4.51
CA ILE A 406 -19.39 9.88 5.59
C ILE A 406 -18.21 10.63 4.99
N HIS A 407 -17.85 11.77 5.55
CA HIS A 407 -16.61 12.46 5.23
C HIS A 407 -15.76 12.60 6.50
N VAL A 408 -14.47 12.29 6.39
CA VAL A 408 -13.50 12.37 7.48
C VAL A 408 -12.27 13.16 7.03
N GLY A 409 -11.56 13.80 7.97
CA GLY A 409 -10.25 14.37 7.73
C GLY A 409 -9.13 13.40 8.15
N GLN A 410 -7.92 13.95 8.25
CA GLN A 410 -6.69 13.20 8.54
C GLN A 410 -6.55 12.80 10.03
N ASP A 411 -7.20 13.54 10.92
CA ASP A 411 -7.14 13.30 12.37
C ASP A 411 -8.32 12.45 12.88
N GLU A 412 -9.34 12.25 12.04
CA GLU A 412 -10.53 11.46 12.33
C GLU A 412 -10.32 9.97 12.03
N LEU A 413 -11.39 9.17 12.10
CA LEU A 413 -11.31 7.72 11.87
C LEU A 413 -10.85 7.38 10.45
N THR A 414 -10.01 6.35 10.36
CA THR A 414 -9.60 5.76 9.07
C THR A 414 -10.79 5.21 8.28
N ILE A 415 -10.66 5.08 6.96
CA ILE A 415 -11.69 4.47 6.09
C ILE A 415 -12.08 3.07 6.58
N ALA A 416 -11.10 2.27 7.04
CA ALA A 416 -11.35 0.94 7.55
C ALA A 416 -12.28 0.96 8.79
N GLN A 417 -12.01 1.85 9.75
CA GLN A 417 -12.82 2.01 10.95
C GLN A 417 -14.21 2.57 10.63
N VAL A 418 -14.32 3.53 9.71
CA VAL A 418 -15.63 4.03 9.23
C VAL A 418 -16.46 2.88 8.66
N ARG A 419 -15.87 2.01 7.84
CA ARG A 419 -16.55 0.85 7.25
C ARG A 419 -16.91 -0.22 8.28
N GLN A 420 -16.16 -0.37 9.37
CA GLN A 420 -16.54 -1.25 10.48
C GLN A 420 -17.85 -0.80 11.15
N ILE A 421 -18.06 0.51 11.28
CA ILE A 421 -19.26 1.08 11.91
C ILE A 421 -20.46 1.09 10.96
N THR A 422 -20.22 1.52 9.71
CA THR A 422 -21.30 1.86 8.77
C THR A 422 -21.58 0.77 7.74
N GLY A 423 -20.73 -0.25 7.68
CA GLY A 423 -20.76 -1.29 6.67
C GLY A 423 -20.14 -0.85 5.33
N PRO A 424 -20.22 -1.71 4.30
CA PRO A 424 -19.50 -1.49 3.04
C PRO A 424 -20.21 -0.54 2.07
N ARG A 425 -21.50 -0.25 2.28
CA ARG A 425 -22.36 0.45 1.31
C ARG A 425 -22.15 1.97 1.24
N PRO A 426 -22.07 2.71 2.35
CA PRO A 426 -21.98 4.17 2.29
C PRO A 426 -20.70 4.66 1.60
N LEU A 427 -20.79 5.82 0.95
CA LEU A 427 -19.63 6.52 0.42
C LEU A 427 -18.72 6.98 1.56
N VAL A 428 -17.41 6.92 1.37
CA VAL A 428 -16.44 7.46 2.34
C VAL A 428 -15.55 8.48 1.64
N GLY A 429 -15.71 9.75 1.98
CA GLY A 429 -14.86 10.83 1.50
C GLY A 429 -13.75 11.16 2.49
N VAL A 430 -12.59 11.56 1.96
CA VAL A 430 -11.43 11.95 2.79
C VAL A 430 -10.94 13.34 2.38
N SER A 431 -10.71 14.23 3.35
CA SER A 431 -10.00 15.49 3.10
C SER A 431 -8.51 15.24 2.89
N THR A 432 -7.92 15.79 1.84
CA THR A 432 -6.51 15.64 1.49
C THR A 432 -5.86 17.00 1.25
N HIS A 433 -4.58 17.10 1.59
CA HIS A 433 -3.80 18.35 1.61
C HIS A 433 -2.50 18.26 0.77
N SER A 434 -2.19 17.09 0.22
CA SER A 434 -1.03 16.86 -0.65
C SER A 434 -1.31 15.72 -1.63
N LEU A 435 -0.49 15.61 -2.67
CA LEU A 435 -0.64 14.52 -3.66
C LEU A 435 -0.47 13.15 -2.98
N GLN A 436 0.46 13.02 -2.04
CA GLN A 436 0.72 11.77 -1.32
C GLN A 436 -0.51 11.33 -0.49
N GLN A 437 -1.21 12.28 0.14
CA GLN A 437 -2.46 11.97 0.84
C GLN A 437 -3.58 11.56 -0.11
N ALA A 438 -3.65 12.16 -1.30
CA ALA A 438 -4.63 11.77 -2.32
C ALA A 438 -4.37 10.35 -2.85
N GLU A 439 -3.11 10.01 -3.14
CA GLU A 439 -2.70 8.67 -3.57
C GLU A 439 -2.99 7.62 -2.49
N ALA A 440 -2.68 7.93 -1.22
CA ALA A 440 -3.00 7.07 -0.08
C ALA A 440 -4.52 6.83 0.03
N ALA A 441 -5.34 7.89 -0.06
CA ALA A 441 -6.79 7.78 -0.01
C ALA A 441 -7.35 6.87 -1.12
N VAL A 442 -6.78 6.92 -2.33
CA VAL A 442 -7.15 6.03 -3.44
C VAL A 442 -6.87 4.56 -3.08
N ILE A 443 -5.65 4.25 -2.60
CA ILE A 443 -5.27 2.88 -2.18
C ILE A 443 -6.16 2.36 -1.04
N GLU A 444 -6.44 3.21 -0.05
CA GLU A 444 -7.26 2.85 1.10
C GLU A 444 -8.74 2.58 0.72
N GLY A 445 -9.16 3.04 -0.45
CA GLY A 445 -10.50 2.83 -1.00
C GLY A 445 -11.49 3.92 -0.59
N ALA A 446 -11.03 5.17 -0.60
CA ALA A 446 -11.90 6.34 -0.57
C ALA A 446 -12.85 6.33 -1.78
N SER A 447 -14.06 6.81 -1.58
CA SER A 447 -15.04 7.01 -2.66
C SER A 447 -14.81 8.33 -3.39
N TYR A 448 -14.34 9.35 -2.68
CA TYR A 448 -14.00 10.65 -3.23
C TYR A 448 -13.02 11.36 -2.29
N ILE A 449 -12.40 12.43 -2.77
CA ILE A 449 -11.49 13.26 -1.95
C ILE A 449 -11.93 14.72 -1.95
N GLY A 450 -11.70 15.40 -0.81
CA GLY A 450 -11.78 16.85 -0.69
C GLY A 450 -10.40 17.46 -0.84
N VAL A 451 -10.19 18.26 -1.88
CA VAL A 451 -8.89 18.83 -2.28
C VAL A 451 -8.79 20.26 -1.78
N GLY A 452 -8.05 20.50 -0.71
CA GLY A 452 -7.92 21.86 -0.20
C GLY A 452 -7.15 21.95 1.11
N PRO A 453 -7.20 23.10 1.80
CA PRO A 453 -7.88 24.32 1.40
C PRO A 453 -7.27 24.94 0.13
N THR A 454 -8.13 25.36 -0.81
CA THR A 454 -7.73 25.99 -2.07
C THR A 454 -7.32 27.44 -1.87
N PHE A 455 -8.05 28.16 -1.02
CA PHE A 455 -7.77 29.53 -0.62
C PHE A 455 -7.74 29.65 0.91
N PRO A 456 -7.13 30.72 1.45
CA PRO A 456 -7.25 31.05 2.87
C PRO A 456 -8.71 31.10 3.31
N THR A 457 -9.01 30.47 4.43
CA THR A 457 -10.36 30.41 4.99
C THR A 457 -10.33 30.74 6.47
N THR A 458 -11.36 31.45 6.92
CA THR A 458 -11.58 31.74 8.35
C THR A 458 -12.21 30.56 9.10
N THR A 459 -12.52 29.44 8.42
CA THR A 459 -13.28 28.32 9.00
C THR A 459 -12.41 27.25 9.67
N LYS A 460 -11.10 27.18 9.36
CA LYS A 460 -10.11 26.28 9.99
C LYS A 460 -8.71 26.86 9.75
N GLU A 461 -7.89 27.01 10.79
CA GLU A 461 -6.49 27.43 10.65
C GLU A 461 -5.65 26.26 10.12
N PHE A 462 -4.84 26.52 9.09
CA PHE A 462 -3.91 25.54 8.52
C PHE A 462 -2.50 26.13 8.56
N ALA A 463 -1.51 25.31 8.92
CA ALA A 463 -0.11 25.72 8.97
C ALA A 463 0.46 25.98 7.55
N GLU A 464 -0.04 25.26 6.55
CA GLU A 464 0.32 25.39 5.14
C GLU A 464 -0.95 25.34 4.26
N TYR A 465 -0.97 26.16 3.22
CA TYR A 465 -2.06 26.20 2.24
C TYR A 465 -1.68 25.34 1.03
N ALA A 466 -2.46 24.31 0.74
CA ALA A 466 -2.23 23.44 -0.42
C ALA A 466 -2.37 24.23 -1.74
N GLY A 467 -3.37 25.12 -1.82
CA GLY A 467 -3.48 26.09 -2.90
C GLY A 467 -3.91 25.51 -4.25
N LEU A 468 -3.94 26.38 -5.27
CA LEU A 468 -4.31 26.00 -6.64
C LEU A 468 -3.31 25.03 -7.30
N GLU A 469 -2.05 25.01 -6.87
CA GLU A 469 -1.08 24.07 -7.43
C GLU A 469 -1.45 22.62 -7.08
N TYR A 470 -1.84 22.37 -5.83
CA TYR A 470 -2.33 21.06 -5.43
C TYR A 470 -3.57 20.63 -6.22
N VAL A 471 -4.49 21.57 -6.53
CA VAL A 471 -5.63 21.29 -7.40
C VAL A 471 -5.17 20.83 -8.79
N ARG A 472 -4.14 21.46 -9.37
CA ARG A 472 -3.56 21.06 -10.68
C ARG A 472 -2.92 19.69 -10.63
N GLU A 473 -2.20 19.37 -9.56
CA GLU A 473 -1.58 18.06 -9.36
C GLU A 473 -2.65 16.96 -9.31
N VAL A 474 -3.69 17.16 -8.50
CA VAL A 474 -4.81 16.19 -8.39
C VAL A 474 -5.54 16.04 -9.73
N ALA A 475 -5.82 17.15 -10.43
CA ALA A 475 -6.49 17.10 -11.74
C ALA A 475 -5.69 16.33 -12.80
N ARG A 476 -4.35 16.28 -12.68
CA ARG A 476 -3.47 15.54 -13.60
C ARG A 476 -3.31 14.08 -13.23
N GLU A 477 -3.20 13.78 -11.94
CA GLU A 477 -2.74 12.46 -11.47
C GLU A 477 -3.84 11.57 -10.89
N ILE A 478 -4.97 12.14 -10.44
CA ILE A 478 -6.00 11.40 -9.69
C ILE A 478 -7.32 11.35 -10.47
N ALA A 479 -7.76 10.13 -10.82
CA ALA A 479 -9.05 9.93 -11.50
C ALA A 479 -10.24 9.71 -10.54
N LEU A 480 -9.98 9.54 -9.23
CA LEU A 480 -11.03 9.44 -8.22
C LEU A 480 -11.81 10.77 -8.17
N PRO A 481 -13.15 10.77 -7.96
CA PRO A 481 -13.90 12.01 -7.82
C PRO A 481 -13.29 12.92 -6.75
N ALA A 482 -12.94 14.14 -7.15
CA ALA A 482 -12.23 15.11 -6.34
C ALA A 482 -13.00 16.43 -6.32
N TYR A 483 -13.29 16.94 -5.11
CA TYR A 483 -13.98 18.22 -4.91
C TYR A 483 -13.00 19.23 -4.37
N ALA A 484 -12.70 20.28 -5.14
CA ALA A 484 -11.90 21.38 -4.63
C ALA A 484 -12.68 22.10 -3.52
N ILE A 485 -12.02 22.37 -2.40
CA ILE A 485 -12.64 22.88 -1.18
C ILE A 485 -11.78 23.95 -0.52
N GLY A 486 -12.41 24.84 0.23
CA GLY A 486 -11.76 25.78 1.15
C GLY A 486 -11.59 27.17 0.55
N GLY A 487 -12.34 28.13 1.09
CA GLY A 487 -12.29 29.55 0.69
C GLY A 487 -12.84 29.85 -0.70
N ILE A 488 -13.54 28.90 -1.32
CA ILE A 488 -14.13 29.06 -2.65
C ILE A 488 -15.44 29.86 -2.55
N THR A 489 -15.55 30.89 -3.38
CA THR A 489 -16.69 31.79 -3.51
C THR A 489 -17.10 31.92 -4.97
N THR A 490 -18.20 32.63 -5.23
CA THR A 490 -18.67 32.95 -6.59
C THR A 490 -17.64 33.75 -7.39
N GLU A 491 -16.80 34.54 -6.73
CA GLU A 491 -15.82 35.41 -7.37
C GLU A 491 -14.54 34.69 -7.79
N ASN A 492 -14.14 33.62 -7.08
CA ASN A 492 -12.87 32.93 -7.32
C ASN A 492 -13.02 31.48 -7.84
N ALA A 493 -14.24 30.95 -7.93
CA ALA A 493 -14.49 29.59 -8.40
C ALA A 493 -13.95 29.34 -9.83
N ALA A 494 -13.97 30.36 -10.69
CA ALA A 494 -13.43 30.26 -12.05
C ALA A 494 -11.91 29.96 -12.06
N GLU A 495 -11.15 30.44 -11.08
CA GLU A 495 -9.71 30.15 -10.95
C GLU A 495 -9.46 28.68 -10.60
N VAL A 496 -10.35 28.10 -9.78
CA VAL A 496 -10.28 26.70 -9.36
C VAL A 496 -10.59 25.77 -10.53
N VAL A 497 -11.61 26.12 -11.33
CA VAL A 497 -11.94 25.42 -12.57
C VAL A 497 -10.82 25.54 -13.60
N ALA A 498 -10.21 26.73 -13.74
CA ALA A 498 -9.04 26.93 -14.60
C ALA A 498 -7.81 26.13 -14.15
N ALA A 499 -7.72 25.77 -12.86
CA ALA A 499 -6.72 24.85 -12.33
C ALA A 499 -7.02 23.37 -12.63
N GLY A 500 -8.16 23.06 -13.25
CA GLY A 500 -8.55 21.71 -13.68
C GLY A 500 -9.60 21.04 -12.79
N ALA A 501 -10.13 21.73 -11.77
CA ALA A 501 -11.19 21.16 -10.95
C ALA A 501 -12.50 21.07 -11.75
N THR A 502 -13.11 19.87 -11.72
CA THR A 502 -14.42 19.62 -12.35
C THR A 502 -15.55 19.57 -11.34
N ARG A 503 -15.24 19.67 -10.03
CA ARG A 503 -16.21 19.63 -8.94
C ARG A 503 -15.78 20.56 -7.81
N LEU A 504 -16.76 21.23 -7.19
CA LEU A 504 -16.52 22.20 -6.12
C LEU A 504 -17.29 21.83 -4.87
N ALA A 505 -16.67 22.07 -3.72
CA ALA A 505 -17.28 21.98 -2.41
C ALA A 505 -17.22 23.34 -1.70
N VAL A 506 -18.39 23.88 -1.38
CA VAL A 506 -18.56 25.24 -0.83
C VAL A 506 -19.43 25.25 0.42
N SER A 507 -19.26 26.25 1.27
CA SER A 507 -20.10 26.45 2.46
C SER A 507 -20.70 27.85 2.48
N SER A 508 -19.94 28.85 2.94
CA SER A 508 -20.39 30.24 3.08
C SER A 508 -20.88 30.87 1.77
N ALA A 509 -20.31 30.49 0.63
CA ALA A 509 -20.73 30.97 -0.68
C ALA A 509 -22.23 30.77 -0.95
N ILE A 510 -22.84 29.72 -0.37
CA ILE A 510 -24.28 29.44 -0.49
C ILE A 510 -25.00 29.71 0.83
N CYS A 511 -24.50 29.18 1.95
CA CYS A 511 -25.17 29.33 3.25
C CYS A 511 -25.32 30.81 3.63
N SER A 512 -24.28 31.61 3.43
CA SER A 512 -24.25 33.02 3.82
C SER A 512 -24.71 33.96 2.72
N ALA A 513 -25.27 33.44 1.62
CA ALA A 513 -25.82 34.26 0.54
C ALA A 513 -27.20 34.80 0.93
N ASN A 514 -27.49 36.05 0.51
CA ASN A 514 -28.84 36.60 0.61
C ASN A 514 -29.81 35.85 -0.29
N GLU A 515 -29.35 35.38 -1.46
CA GLU A 515 -30.12 34.56 -2.42
C GLU A 515 -29.36 33.25 -2.71
N PRO A 516 -29.51 32.21 -1.85
CA PRO A 516 -28.83 30.92 -2.01
C PRO A 516 -29.01 30.24 -3.37
N TYR A 517 -30.21 30.36 -3.98
CA TYR A 517 -30.48 29.81 -5.31
C TYR A 517 -29.58 30.43 -6.38
N ASP A 518 -29.46 31.76 -6.43
CA ASP A 518 -28.66 32.45 -7.43
C ASP A 518 -27.16 32.19 -7.24
N ALA A 519 -26.69 32.15 -5.99
CA ALA A 519 -25.30 31.81 -5.69
C ALA A 519 -24.94 30.39 -6.16
N ALA A 520 -25.80 29.41 -5.85
CA ALA A 520 -25.61 28.03 -6.28
C ALA A 520 -25.70 27.89 -7.81
N ARG A 521 -26.66 28.57 -8.45
CA ARG A 521 -26.81 28.58 -9.92
C ARG A 521 -25.58 29.15 -10.60
N HIS A 522 -25.02 30.24 -10.08
CA HIS A 522 -23.82 30.85 -10.66
C HIS A 522 -22.60 29.91 -10.58
N LEU A 523 -22.42 29.21 -9.46
CA LEU A 523 -21.36 28.19 -9.33
C LEU A 523 -21.57 27.03 -10.32
N MET A 524 -22.81 26.60 -10.55
CA MET A 524 -23.14 25.59 -11.57
C MET A 524 -22.84 26.08 -12.99
N GLU A 525 -23.10 27.34 -13.30
CA GLU A 525 -22.76 27.95 -14.60
C GLU A 525 -21.24 27.96 -14.83
N ILE A 526 -20.46 28.30 -13.80
CA ILE A 526 -18.99 28.25 -13.86
C ILE A 526 -18.50 26.80 -14.11
N LEU A 527 -19.10 25.81 -13.45
CA LEU A 527 -18.75 24.38 -13.62
C LEU A 527 -19.15 23.82 -14.99
N ASN A 528 -20.29 24.25 -15.54
CA ASN A 528 -20.80 23.78 -16.83
C ASN A 528 -20.17 24.49 -18.04
N GLY A 529 -19.58 25.67 -17.83
CA GLY A 529 -18.88 26.42 -18.89
C GLY A 529 -17.42 26.00 -19.12
N ALA A 530 -16.93 25.01 -18.36
CA ALA A 530 -15.55 24.54 -18.33
C ALA A 530 -15.22 23.48 -19.39
#